data_AF-A0A497BDN9-F1
#
_entry.id   AF-A0A497BDN9-F1
#
_cell.length_a   1.000
_cell.length_b   1.000
_cell.length_c   1.000
_cell.angle_alpha   90.00
_cell.angle_beta   90.00
_cell.angle_gamma   90.00
#
_symmetry.space_group_name_H-M   'P 1'
#
loop_
_entity.id
_entity.type
_entity.pdbx_description
1 polymer ?
#
loop_
_entity_poly.entity_id
_entity_poly.type
_entity_poly.pdbx_seq_one_letter_code
_entity_poly.pdbx_strand_id
1 'polypeptide(L)' 'MSGGAQEQLKVSTMLEQEGFRGRVKIMVGGGGITPKLAQTFGADGYEPTARGAVELARRLVEVE' A
#
# COMPACT_ATOMS: atom_id res chain seq x y z
N MET A 1 -14.04 2.20 9.12
CA MET A 1 -13.23 1.88 7.92
C MET A 1 -14.21 1.85 6.75
N SER A 2 -13.97 2.60 5.67
CA SER A 2 -14.86 2.54 4.49
C SER A 2 -14.71 1.20 3.78
N GLY A 3 -15.69 0.83 2.94
CA GLY A 3 -15.59 -0.40 2.14
C GLY A 3 -14.31 -0.45 1.30
N GLY A 4 -13.90 0.68 0.71
CA GLY A 4 -12.65 0.75 -0.07
C GLY A 4 -11.39 0.47 0.76
N ALA A 5 -11.36 0.87 2.04
CA ALA A 5 -10.22 0.56 2.91
C ALA A 5 -10.21 -0.92 3.36
N GLN A 6 -11.40 -1.54 3.52
CA GLN A 6 -11.51 -2.97 3.80
C GLN A 6 -11.00 -3.84 2.64
N GLU A 7 -11.32 -3.47 1.39
CA GLU A 7 -10.83 -4.22 0.23
C GLU A 7 -9.30 -4.12 0.07
N GLN A 8 -8.70 -2.97 0.36
CA GLN A 8 -7.23 -2.84 0.35
C GLN A 8 -6.57 -3.78 1.38
N LEU A 9 -7.11 -3.87 2.59
CA LEU A 9 -6.63 -4.81 3.61
C LEU A 9 -6.77 -6.26 3.12
N LYS A 10 -7.91 -6.63 2.55
CA LYS A 10 -8.17 -7.97 2.05
C LYS A 10 -7.16 -8.41 0.98
N VAL A 11 -6.84 -7.52 0.03
CA VAL A 11 -5.82 -7.80 -1.00
C VAL A 11 -4.45 -7.97 -0.37
N SER A 12 -4.06 -7.10 0.58
CA SER A 12 -2.78 -7.23 1.29
C SER A 12 -2.66 -8.57 2.01
N THR A 13 -3.70 -8.98 2.73
CA THR A 13 -3.74 -10.29 3.41
C THR A 13 -3.67 -11.45 2.43
N MET A 14 -4.34 -11.35 1.27
CA MET A 14 -4.28 -12.39 0.24
C MET A 14 -2.87 -12.51 -0.36
N LEU A 15 -2.17 -11.40 -0.60
CA LEU A 15 -0.79 -11.42 -1.09
C LEU A 15 0.17 -12.11 -0.10
N GLU A 16 -0.06 -11.99 1.20
CA GLU A 16 0.66 -12.76 2.23
C GLU A 16 0.33 -14.25 2.12
N GLN A 17 -0.95 -14.61 2.11
CA GLN A 17 -1.42 -16.00 2.07
C GLN A 17 -0.95 -16.76 0.84
N GLU A 18 -0.89 -16.09 -0.31
CA GLU A 18 -0.44 -16.64 -1.60
C GLU A 18 1.09 -16.59 -1.75
N GLY A 19 1.84 -16.15 -0.72
CA GLY A 19 3.31 -16.14 -0.73
C GLY A 19 3.94 -15.06 -1.62
N PHE A 20 3.20 -14.00 -1.95
CA PHE A 20 3.67 -12.88 -2.77
C PHE A 20 4.25 -11.72 -1.97
N ARG A 21 4.03 -11.64 -0.65
CA ARG A 21 4.44 -10.46 0.14
C ARG A 21 5.93 -10.11 0.01
N GLY A 22 6.82 -11.10 -0.08
CA GLY A 22 8.25 -10.89 -0.27
C GLY A 22 8.69 -10.63 -1.73
N ARG A 23 7.75 -10.69 -2.68
CA ARG A 23 8.01 -10.60 -4.12
C ARG A 23 7.53 -9.28 -4.74
N VAL A 24 6.69 -8.53 -4.03
CA VAL A 24 6.13 -7.27 -4.50
C VAL A 24 6.25 -6.19 -3.43
N LYS A 25 6.28 -4.93 -3.87
CA LYS A 25 6.11 -3.77 -2.98
C LYS A 25 4.63 -3.38 -2.96
N ILE A 26 4.08 -3.17 -1.77
CA ILE A 26 2.67 -2.82 -1.57
C ILE A 26 2.59 -1.33 -1.20
N MET A 27 1.96 -0.54 -2.06
CA MET A 27 1.62 0.86 -1.78
C MET A 27 0.11 0.99 -1.56
N VAL A 28 -0.30 1.86 -0.64
CA VAL A 28 -1.71 2.16 -0.37
C VAL A 28 -1.97 3.67 -0.37
N GLY A 29 -3.21 4.08 -0.67
CA GLY A 29 -3.56 5.49 -0.79
C GLY A 29 -5.06 5.75 -0.94
N GLY A 30 -5.42 7.01 -1.17
CA GLY A 30 -6.79 7.49 -1.29
C GLY A 30 -7.30 8.16 -0.01
N GLY A 31 -8.29 9.06 -0.15
CA GLY A 31 -8.73 9.95 0.93
C GLY A 31 -9.33 9.28 2.18
N GLY A 32 -9.65 7.99 2.11
CA GLY A 32 -10.11 7.18 3.25
C GLY A 32 -9.01 6.41 3.99
N ILE A 33 -7.76 6.54 3.56
CA ILE A 33 -6.60 5.86 4.17
C ILE A 33 -5.80 6.86 4.99
N THR A 34 -5.23 6.40 6.10
CA THR A 34 -4.31 7.17 6.93
C THR A 34 -2.97 6.43 7.03
N PRO A 35 -1.87 7.10 7.39
CA PRO A 35 -0.59 6.42 7.62
C PRO A 35 -0.70 5.27 8.62
N LYS A 36 -1.52 5.42 9.66
CA LYS A 36 -1.72 4.39 10.68
C LYS A 36 -2.42 3.16 10.11
N LEU A 37 -3.44 3.35 9.27
CA LEU A 37 -4.12 2.24 8.60
C LEU A 37 -3.18 1.53 7.61
N ALA A 38 -2.39 2.29 6.85
CA ALA A 38 -1.40 1.72 5.93
C ALA A 38 -0.39 0.80 6.63
N GLN A 39 0.10 1.21 7.81
CA GLN A 39 0.98 0.36 8.63
C GLN A 39 0.27 -0.93 9.08
N THR A 40 -0.99 -0.85 9.50
CA THR A 40 -1.76 -2.05 9.90
C THR A 40 -2.00 -3.01 8.73
N PHE A 41 -1.95 -2.52 7.50
CA PHE A 41 -2.10 -3.36 6.29
C PHE A 41 -0.79 -4.02 5.89
N GLY A 42 0.33 -3.68 6.55
CA GLY A 42 1.66 -4.15 6.15
C GLY A 42 2.15 -3.56 4.83
N ALA A 43 1.66 -2.37 4.45
CA ALA A 43 2.11 -1.69 3.25
C ALA A 43 3.56 -1.21 3.38
N ASP A 44 4.32 -1.27 2.28
CA ASP A 44 5.67 -0.73 2.19
C ASP A 44 5.67 0.81 2.04
N GLY A 45 4.55 1.39 1.62
CA GLY A 45 4.41 2.83 1.50
C GLY A 45 2.96 3.32 1.47
N TYR A 46 2.79 4.57 1.87
CA TYR A 46 1.52 5.29 1.82
C TYR A 46 1.74 6.70 1.26
N GLU A 47 0.85 7.13 0.36
CA GLU A 47 0.81 8.51 -0.11
C GLU A 47 -0.64 8.97 -0.38
N PRO A 48 -1.13 10.06 0.26
CA PRO A 48 -2.40 10.68 -0.09
C PRO A 48 -2.45 11.37 -1.45
N THR A 49 -1.34 11.75 -2.07
CA THR A 49 -1.35 12.49 -3.35
C THR A 49 -0.86 11.65 -4.53
N ALA A 50 -1.39 11.94 -5.73
CA ALA A 50 -0.96 11.26 -6.95
C ALA A 50 0.52 11.55 -7.28
N ARG A 51 0.98 12.80 -7.07
CA ARG A 51 2.35 13.21 -7.37
C ARG A 51 3.36 12.50 -6.47
N GLY A 52 3.14 12.52 -5.16
CA GLY A 52 4.05 11.83 -4.25
C GLY A 52 3.97 10.32 -4.37
N ALA A 53 2.83 9.74 -4.81
CA ALA A 53 2.77 8.30 -5.11
C ALA A 53 3.75 7.90 -6.20
N VAL A 54 3.97 8.74 -7.23
CA VAL A 54 5.01 8.50 -8.25
C VAL A 54 6.42 8.51 -7.63
N GLU A 55 6.71 9.49 -6.78
CA GLU A 55 8.01 9.58 -6.08
C GLU A 55 8.23 8.39 -5.15
N LEU A 56 7.18 7.97 -4.43
CA LEU A 56 7.21 6.81 -3.55
C LEU A 56 7.45 5.51 -4.34
N ALA A 57 6.75 5.32 -5.47
CA ALA A 57 6.93 4.15 -6.32
C ALA A 57 8.38 4.02 -6.80
N ARG A 58 8.96 5.13 -7.29
CA ARG A 58 10.37 5.20 -7.72
C ARG A 58 11.34 4.77 -6.61
N ARG A 59 11.14 5.30 -5.39
CA ARG A 59 11.96 4.94 -4.21
C ARG A 59 11.83 3.46 -3.84
N LEU A 60 10.62 2.91 -3.87
CA LEU A 60 10.36 1.53 -3.46
C LEU A 60 10.95 0.48 -4.41
N VAL A 61 11.07 0.82 -5.69
CA VAL A 61 11.67 -0.06 -6.71
C VAL A 61 13.10 0.35 -7.09
N GLU A 62 13.67 1.31 -6.34
CA GLU A 62 15.07 1.74 -6.46
C GLU A 62 15.47 2.20 -7.87
N VAL A 63 14.55 2.90 -8.55
CA VAL A 63 14.81 3.54 -9.84
C VAL A 63 14.71 5.05 -9.68
N GLU A 64 15.83 5.76 -9.85
CA GLU A 64 15.83 7.23 -9.99
C GLU A 64 15.51 7.65 -11.42
#